data_AF-A0A3M1ITQ2-F1
#
_entry.id   AF-A0A3M1ITQ2-F1
#
_cell.length_a   1.000
_cell.length_b   1.000
_cell.length_c   1.000
_cell.angle_alpha   90.00
_cell.angle_beta   90.00
_cell.angle_gamma   90.00
#
_symmetry.space_group_name_H-M   'P 1'
#
loop_
_entity.id
_entity.type
_entity.pdbx_description
1 polymer ?
#
loop_
_entity_poly.entity_id
_entity_poly.type
_entity_poly.pdbx_seq_one_letter_code
_entity_poly.pdbx_strand_id
1 'polypeptide(L)'
;MQRLFSGAYGRNFLGNAPEWYKLTVVGFLIANVALLYIVGPYVTGWIMVLEFIFTLAMALKCYPLQPGGLLSIQAVVMKMTDPLAVYAEIEHGLEVILLLIFMVAGIYFMKQLLLFTFTSLLIRIRSKLLLSLMFSLVAAVLSAFLDALTVTAVVITIAVGFYGIYHKVASGKQFTEDHNHLDDNQVA
;
A
#
# COMPACT_ATOMS: atom_id res chain seq x y z
N MET A 1 27.94 -15.44 -16.99
CA MET A 1 26.74 -14.75 -17.54
C MET A 1 26.53 -13.37 -16.89
N GLN A 2 27.61 -12.61 -16.63
CA GLN A 2 27.66 -11.50 -15.66
C GLN A 2 28.10 -10.17 -16.33
N ARG A 3 27.91 -10.04 -17.66
CA ARG A 3 28.51 -8.96 -18.48
C ARG A 3 27.54 -8.26 -19.45
N LEU A 4 26.26 -8.62 -19.49
CA LEU A 4 25.30 -7.99 -20.41
C LEU A 4 24.81 -6.62 -19.93
N PHE A 5 24.78 -6.39 -18.61
CA PHE A 5 24.31 -5.13 -18.01
C PHE A 5 25.44 -4.28 -17.37
N SER A 6 26.71 -4.65 -17.57
CA SER A 6 27.87 -3.91 -17.01
C SER A 6 28.14 -2.56 -17.71
N GLY A 7 27.49 -2.28 -18.85
CA GLY A 7 27.54 -0.98 -19.51
C GLY A 7 26.59 0.06 -18.89
N ALA A 8 26.81 1.35 -19.17
CA ALA A 8 26.02 2.45 -18.62
C ALA A 8 24.51 2.32 -18.90
N TYR A 9 24.15 1.89 -20.10
CA TYR A 9 22.75 1.66 -20.50
C TYR A 9 22.09 0.49 -19.75
N GLY A 10 22.83 -0.59 -19.50
CA GLY A 10 22.32 -1.75 -18.77
C GLY A 10 22.15 -1.50 -17.27
N ARG A 11 22.98 -0.63 -16.69
CA ARG A 11 22.81 -0.12 -15.32
C ARG A 11 21.56 0.74 -15.17
N ASN A 12 21.22 1.54 -16.19
CA ASN A 12 20.03 2.40 -16.15
C ASN A 12 18.72 1.66 -16.45
N PHE A 13 18.77 0.56 -17.21
CA PHE A 13 17.60 -0.26 -17.53
C PHE A 13 17.02 -0.91 -16.26
N LEU A 14 15.76 -0.62 -15.93
CA LEU A 14 15.05 -1.12 -14.74
C LEU A 14 15.74 -0.82 -13.39
N GLY A 15 16.59 0.20 -13.34
CA GLY A 15 17.25 0.67 -12.11
C GLY A 15 18.04 -0.42 -11.37
N ASN A 16 17.84 -0.51 -10.06
CA ASN A 16 18.57 -1.45 -9.18
C ASN A 16 18.00 -2.87 -9.15
N ALA A 17 17.22 -3.28 -10.16
CA ALA A 17 16.68 -4.63 -10.21
C ALA A 17 17.79 -5.68 -10.40
N PRO A 18 17.64 -6.91 -9.86
CA PRO A 18 18.59 -7.99 -10.08
C PRO A 18 18.81 -8.28 -11.58
N GLU A 19 20.05 -8.59 -11.98
CA GLU A 19 20.39 -8.81 -13.40
C GLU A 19 19.58 -9.95 -14.04
N TRP A 20 19.33 -11.03 -13.30
CA TRP A 20 18.52 -12.14 -13.79
C TRP A 20 17.11 -11.70 -14.16
N TYR A 21 16.51 -10.80 -13.37
CA TYR A 21 15.17 -10.29 -13.60
C TYR A 21 15.13 -9.38 -14.83
N LYS A 22 16.14 -8.51 -14.99
CA LYS A 22 16.28 -7.70 -16.21
C LYS A 22 16.37 -8.59 -17.44
N LEU A 23 17.14 -9.68 -17.37
CA LEU A 23 17.27 -10.64 -18.45
C LEU A 23 15.95 -11.37 -18.74
N THR A 24 15.21 -11.77 -17.71
CA THR A 24 13.89 -12.39 -17.86
C THR A 24 12.91 -11.46 -18.57
N VAL A 25 12.84 -10.19 -18.17
CA VAL A 25 11.96 -9.19 -18.82
C VAL A 25 12.32 -9.00 -20.29
N VAL A 26 13.62 -8.89 -20.61
CA VAL A 26 14.09 -8.83 -22.01
C VAL A 26 13.71 -10.11 -22.77
N GLY A 27 13.83 -11.26 -22.12
CA GLY A 27 13.41 -12.55 -22.66
C GLY A 27 11.92 -12.59 -23.00
N PHE A 28 11.06 -12.12 -22.10
CA PHE A 28 9.62 -11.99 -22.33
C PHE A 28 9.30 -11.09 -23.51
N LEU A 29 9.94 -9.91 -23.59
CA LEU A 29 9.76 -9.01 -24.72
C LEU A 29 10.11 -9.70 -26.05
N ILE A 30 11.22 -10.42 -26.13
CA ILE A 30 11.58 -11.13 -27.37
C ILE A 30 10.61 -12.29 -27.64
N ALA A 31 10.27 -13.06 -26.60
CA ALA A 31 9.39 -14.22 -26.70
C ALA A 31 7.99 -13.84 -27.18
N ASN A 32 7.41 -12.75 -26.68
CA ASN A 32 6.07 -12.29 -27.07
C ASN A 32 5.93 -12.00 -28.56
N VAL A 33 6.97 -11.42 -29.18
CA VAL A 33 6.96 -11.20 -30.63
C VAL A 33 6.90 -12.52 -31.38
N ALA A 34 7.72 -13.50 -30.97
CA ALA A 34 7.71 -14.82 -31.58
C ALA A 34 6.37 -15.56 -31.34
N LEU A 35 5.84 -15.50 -30.11
CA LEU A 35 4.59 -16.14 -29.72
C LEU A 35 3.41 -15.60 -30.54
N LEU A 36 3.37 -14.30 -30.80
CA LEU A 36 2.31 -13.69 -31.60
C LEU A 36 2.18 -14.33 -32.99
N TYR A 37 3.31 -14.64 -33.63
CA TYR A 37 3.33 -15.27 -34.94
C TYR A 37 3.12 -16.80 -34.90
N ILE A 38 3.49 -17.47 -33.82
CA ILE A 38 3.41 -18.95 -33.70
C ILE A 38 2.04 -19.42 -33.20
N VAL A 39 1.52 -18.80 -32.14
CA VAL A 39 0.29 -19.24 -31.45
C VAL A 39 -0.88 -18.28 -31.61
N GLY A 40 -0.66 -17.11 -32.24
CA GLY A 40 -1.69 -16.12 -32.50
C GLY A 40 -2.01 -15.20 -31.32
N PRO A 41 -2.89 -14.20 -31.51
CA PRO A 41 -3.10 -13.11 -30.55
C PRO A 41 -3.81 -13.55 -29.27
N TYR A 42 -4.74 -14.50 -29.34
CA TYR A 42 -5.51 -14.94 -28.16
C TYR A 42 -4.63 -15.63 -27.11
N VAL A 43 -3.82 -16.61 -27.53
CA VAL A 43 -2.92 -17.35 -26.62
C VAL A 43 -1.79 -16.44 -26.14
N THR A 44 -1.24 -15.61 -27.02
CA THR A 44 -0.20 -14.63 -26.65
C THR A 44 -0.71 -13.64 -25.59
N GLY A 45 -1.98 -13.21 -25.68
CA GLY A 45 -2.59 -12.36 -24.65
C GLY A 45 -2.60 -13.01 -23.28
N TRP A 46 -2.98 -14.29 -23.18
CA TRP A 46 -2.96 -15.03 -21.93
C TRP A 46 -1.54 -15.21 -21.38
N ILE A 47 -0.56 -15.47 -22.25
CA ILE A 47 0.85 -15.55 -21.83
C ILE A 47 1.32 -14.19 -21.30
N MET A 48 1.00 -13.10 -21.99
CA MET A 48 1.32 -11.74 -21.52
C MET A 48 0.69 -11.41 -20.17
N VAL A 49 -0.54 -11.87 -19.89
CA VAL A 49 -1.15 -11.70 -18.56
C VAL A 49 -0.36 -12.44 -17.49
N LEU A 50 0.10 -13.68 -17.77
CA LEU A 50 0.94 -14.44 -16.83
C LEU A 50 2.28 -13.76 -16.60
N GLU A 51 2.92 -13.25 -17.65
CA GLU A 51 4.16 -12.46 -17.54
C GLU A 51 3.94 -11.18 -16.73
N PHE A 52 2.82 -10.49 -16.95
CA PHE A 52 2.47 -9.30 -16.19
C PHE A 52 2.29 -9.61 -14.70
N ILE A 53 1.56 -10.67 -14.35
CA ILE A 53 1.43 -11.14 -12.95
C ILE A 53 2.80 -11.46 -12.36
N PHE A 54 3.67 -12.12 -13.12
CA PHE A 54 5.05 -12.37 -12.69
C PHE A 54 5.80 -11.06 -12.41
N THR A 55 5.66 -10.04 -13.26
CA THR A 55 6.27 -8.72 -13.01
C THR A 55 5.73 -8.04 -11.76
N LEU A 56 4.42 -8.13 -11.49
CA LEU A 56 3.81 -7.61 -10.27
C LEU A 56 4.30 -8.34 -9.02
N ALA A 57 4.38 -9.67 -9.06
CA ALA A 57 4.89 -10.47 -7.94
C ALA A 57 6.35 -10.11 -7.60
N MET A 58 7.17 -9.85 -8.62
CA MET A 58 8.56 -9.42 -8.46
C MET A 58 8.69 -7.95 -8.03
N ALA A 59 7.75 -7.09 -8.41
CA ALA A 59 7.74 -5.68 -7.98
C ALA A 59 7.62 -5.54 -6.45
N LEU A 60 6.93 -6.47 -5.78
CA LEU A 60 6.85 -6.53 -4.31
C LEU A 60 8.21 -6.78 -3.62
N LYS A 61 9.18 -7.37 -4.33
CA LYS A 61 10.53 -7.65 -3.82
C LYS A 61 11.59 -6.67 -4.31
N CYS A 62 11.47 -6.20 -5.55
CA CYS A 62 12.55 -5.47 -6.22
C CYS A 62 12.25 -3.98 -6.41
N TYR A 63 11.00 -3.53 -6.24
CA TYR A 63 10.50 -2.16 -6.47
C TYR A 63 10.37 -1.63 -7.93
N PRO A 64 10.64 -2.35 -9.05
CA PRO A 64 10.32 -1.82 -10.37
C PRO A 64 8.94 -2.30 -10.83
N LEU A 65 7.96 -1.39 -10.87
CA LEU A 65 6.68 -1.65 -11.56
C LEU A 65 6.77 -1.42 -13.08
N GLN A 66 7.86 -0.78 -13.54
CA GLN A 66 8.15 -0.41 -14.93
C GLN A 66 8.10 -1.59 -15.94
N PRO A 67 8.56 -2.81 -15.62
CA PRO A 67 8.53 -3.95 -16.53
C PRO A 67 7.12 -4.32 -17.02
N GLY A 68 6.11 -4.23 -16.15
CA GLY A 68 4.72 -4.47 -16.55
C GLY A 68 4.24 -3.44 -17.57
N GLY A 69 4.66 -2.18 -17.42
CA GLY A 69 4.40 -1.12 -18.41
C GLY A 69 5.14 -1.32 -19.73
N LEU A 70 6.35 -1.91 -19.71
CA LEU A 70 7.06 -2.29 -20.93
C LEU A 70 6.30 -3.36 -21.71
N LEU A 71 5.75 -4.37 -21.04
CA LEU A 71 4.92 -5.40 -21.66
C LEU A 71 3.62 -4.81 -22.26
N SER A 72 2.98 -3.87 -21.57
CA SER A 72 1.76 -3.23 -22.10
C SER A 72 2.03 -2.35 -23.31
N ILE A 73 3.12 -1.57 -23.30
CA ILE A 73 3.56 -0.80 -24.48
C ILE A 73 3.84 -1.75 -25.65
N GLN A 74 4.49 -2.89 -25.38
CA GLN A 74 4.73 -3.89 -26.41
C GLN A 74 3.43 -4.40 -27.03
N ALA A 75 2.40 -4.70 -26.24
CA ALA A 75 1.11 -5.16 -26.74
C ALA A 75 0.47 -4.14 -27.70
N VAL A 76 0.59 -2.85 -27.40
CA VAL A 76 0.15 -1.75 -28.28
C VAL A 76 0.96 -1.73 -29.58
N VAL A 77 2.30 -1.80 -29.49
CA VAL A 77 3.20 -1.81 -30.66
C VAL A 77 2.93 -3.02 -31.57
N MET A 78 2.63 -4.17 -30.98
CA MET A 78 2.25 -5.39 -31.69
C MET A 78 0.82 -5.37 -32.26
N LYS A 79 0.09 -4.26 -32.10
CA LYS A 79 -1.31 -4.10 -32.55
C LYS A 79 -2.27 -5.13 -31.94
N MET A 80 -1.98 -5.62 -30.73
CA MET A 80 -2.90 -6.49 -29.97
C MET A 80 -4.04 -5.69 -29.32
N THR A 81 -3.85 -4.38 -29.15
CA THR A 81 -4.86 -3.43 -28.67
C THR A 81 -4.67 -2.08 -29.34
N ASP A 82 -5.73 -1.27 -29.37
CA ASP A 82 -5.67 0.10 -29.89
C ASP A 82 -5.26 1.09 -28.78
N PRO A 83 -4.40 2.09 -29.07
CA PRO A 83 -4.03 3.12 -28.11
C PRO A 83 -5.23 3.89 -27.52
N LEU A 84 -6.28 4.15 -28.31
CA LEU A 84 -7.48 4.84 -27.83
C LEU A 84 -8.27 3.99 -26.83
N ALA A 85 -8.34 2.67 -27.06
CA ALA A 85 -8.98 1.75 -26.13
C ALA A 85 -8.22 1.70 -24.79
N VAL A 86 -6.88 1.68 -24.84
CA VAL A 86 -6.04 1.73 -23.63
C VAL A 86 -6.24 3.06 -22.89
N TYR A 87 -6.32 4.18 -23.60
CA TYR A 87 -6.58 5.48 -23.00
C TYR A 87 -7.92 5.53 -22.25
N ALA A 88 -8.99 5.05 -22.88
CA ALA A 88 -10.32 5.01 -22.25
C ALA A 88 -10.34 4.14 -20.98
N GLU A 89 -9.62 3.01 -20.98
CA GLU A 89 -9.50 2.15 -19.81
C GLU A 89 -8.70 2.83 -18.69
N ILE A 90 -7.62 3.55 -19.04
CA ILE A 90 -6.85 4.34 -18.07
C ILE A 90 -7.71 5.45 -17.46
N GLU A 91 -8.52 6.15 -18.27
CA GLU A 91 -9.41 7.21 -17.80
C GLU A 91 -10.39 6.69 -16.73
N HIS A 92 -11.03 5.54 -16.98
CA HIS A 92 -11.87 4.87 -15.99
C HIS A 92 -11.08 4.40 -14.75
N GLY A 93 -9.87 3.86 -14.94
CA GLY A 93 -9.02 3.42 -13.85
C GLY A 93 -8.53 4.57 -12.96
N LEU A 94 -8.31 5.76 -13.52
CA LEU A 94 -7.87 6.94 -12.79
C LEU A 94 -8.90 7.40 -11.76
N GLU A 95 -10.21 7.30 -12.05
CA GLU A 95 -11.26 7.61 -11.07
C GLU A 95 -11.08 6.77 -9.79
N VAL A 96 -10.90 5.46 -9.94
CA VAL A 96 -10.71 4.53 -8.82
C VAL A 96 -9.40 4.81 -8.10
N ILE A 97 -8.31 5.04 -8.83
CA ILE A 97 -7.00 5.37 -8.23
C ILE A 97 -7.08 6.68 -7.44
N LEU A 98 -7.73 7.71 -7.99
CA LEU A 98 -7.92 8.99 -7.32
C LEU A 98 -8.80 8.84 -6.07
N LEU A 99 -9.86 8.03 -6.14
CA LEU A 99 -10.70 7.71 -4.97
C LEU A 99 -9.90 6.98 -3.90
N LEU A 100 -9.05 6.01 -4.28
CA LEU A 100 -8.17 5.29 -3.35
C LEU A 100 -7.12 6.21 -2.72
N ILE A 101 -6.47 7.06 -3.51
CA ILE A 101 -5.49 8.04 -2.99
C ILE A 101 -6.19 9.02 -2.03
N PHE A 102 -7.35 9.55 -2.43
CA PHE A 102 -8.17 10.43 -1.60
C PHE A 102 -8.59 9.74 -0.29
N MET A 103 -9.03 8.48 -0.37
CA MET A 103 -9.42 7.69 0.79
C MET A 103 -8.25 7.48 1.75
N VAL A 104 -7.08 7.06 1.25
CA VAL A 104 -5.88 6.84 2.08
C VAL A 104 -5.41 8.15 2.72
N ALA A 105 -5.34 9.24 1.93
CA ALA A 105 -4.98 10.56 2.44
C ALA A 105 -5.99 11.06 3.48
N GLY A 106 -7.29 10.87 3.22
CA GLY A 106 -8.39 11.25 4.10
C GLY A 106 -8.32 10.54 5.44
N ILE A 107 -8.11 9.22 5.46
CA ILE A 107 -7.95 8.45 6.71
C ILE A 107 -6.73 8.93 7.50
N TYR A 108 -5.60 9.18 6.84
CA TYR A 108 -4.38 9.65 7.51
C TYR A 108 -4.57 11.01 8.19
N PHE A 109 -5.24 11.94 7.50
CA PHE A 109 -5.60 13.24 8.03
C PHE A 109 -6.57 13.12 9.22
N MET A 110 -7.65 12.35 9.04
CA MET A 110 -8.69 12.19 10.03
C MET A 110 -8.20 11.48 11.30
N LYS A 111 -7.28 10.50 11.17
CA LYS A 111 -6.63 9.85 12.32
C LYS A 111 -5.90 10.86 13.21
N GLN A 112 -5.12 11.77 12.63
CA GLN A 112 -4.38 12.76 13.40
C GLN A 112 -5.31 13.77 14.07
N LEU A 113 -6.35 14.21 13.35
CA LEU A 113 -7.37 15.10 13.90
C LEU A 113 -8.10 14.43 15.08
N LEU A 114 -8.51 13.17 14.94
CA LEU A 114 -9.20 12.42 15.99
C LEU A 114 -8.33 12.25 17.24
N LEU A 115 -7.05 11.88 17.08
CA LEU A 115 -6.07 11.78 18.17
C LEU A 115 -5.91 13.11 18.91
N PHE A 116 -5.75 14.21 18.17
CA PHE A 116 -5.62 15.55 18.75
C PHE A 116 -6.88 15.97 19.51
N THR A 117 -8.06 15.78 18.92
CA THR A 117 -9.34 16.14 19.54
C THR A 117 -9.59 15.33 20.80
N PHE A 118 -9.39 14.01 20.78
CA PHE A 118 -9.61 13.18 21.96
C PHE A 118 -8.61 13.44 23.08
N THR A 119 -7.33 13.66 22.75
CA THR A 119 -6.32 14.03 23.75
C THR A 119 -6.65 15.38 24.40
N SER A 120 -7.05 16.36 23.58
CA SER A 120 -7.47 17.67 24.08
C SER A 120 -8.71 17.58 24.97
N LEU A 121 -9.67 16.72 24.61
CA LEU A 121 -10.89 16.49 25.39
C LEU A 121 -10.58 15.90 26.77
N LEU A 122 -9.68 14.90 26.82
CA LEU A 122 -9.25 14.23 28.05
C LEU A 122 -8.51 15.17 29.01
N ILE A 123 -7.64 16.05 28.48
CA ILE A 123 -6.88 16.98 29.32
C ILE A 123 -7.77 18.12 29.83
N ARG A 124 -8.69 18.61 29.02
CA ARG A 124 -9.48 19.80 29.34
C ARG A 124 -10.67 19.50 30.25
N ILE A 125 -11.27 18.31 30.16
CA ILE A 125 -12.47 17.95 30.94
C ILE A 125 -12.09 17.16 32.19
N ARG A 126 -12.40 17.73 33.37
CA ARG A 126 -12.13 17.09 34.68
C ARG A 126 -13.23 16.13 35.14
N SER A 127 -14.44 16.22 34.60
CA SER A 127 -15.61 15.43 35.02
C SER A 127 -15.78 14.16 34.17
N LYS A 128 -15.91 13.01 34.82
CA LYS A 128 -16.03 11.69 34.16
C LYS A 128 -17.28 11.57 33.28
N LEU A 129 -18.43 12.06 33.76
CA LEU A 129 -19.71 11.99 33.04
C LEU A 129 -19.70 12.87 31.77
N LEU A 130 -19.21 14.12 31.92
CA LEU A 130 -19.16 15.05 30.79
C LEU A 130 -18.16 14.58 29.73
N LEU A 131 -17.04 14.01 30.17
CA LEU A 131 -16.02 13.46 29.29
C LEU A 131 -16.59 12.30 28.45
N SER A 132 -17.27 11.32 29.06
CA SER A 132 -17.84 10.19 28.30
C SER A 132 -18.91 10.64 27.30
N LEU A 133 -19.72 11.64 27.67
CA LEU A 133 -20.78 12.17 26.81
C LEU A 133 -20.19 12.93 25.61
N MET A 134 -19.20 13.81 25.85
CA MET A 134 -18.50 14.52 24.78
C MET A 134 -17.70 13.58 23.88
N PHE A 135 -17.08 12.54 24.46
CA PHE A 135 -16.33 11.55 23.70
C PHE A 135 -17.24 10.79 22.73
N SER A 136 -18.41 10.34 23.19
CA SER A 136 -19.40 9.68 22.35
C SER A 136 -19.93 10.59 21.23
N LEU A 137 -20.17 11.87 21.53
CA LEU A 137 -20.72 12.81 20.55
C LEU A 137 -19.70 13.13 19.45
N VAL A 138 -18.46 13.41 19.84
CA VAL A 138 -17.36 13.62 18.89
C VAL A 138 -17.12 12.37 18.05
N ALA A 139 -17.12 11.18 18.65
CA ALA A 139 -16.97 9.92 17.93
C ALA A 139 -18.08 9.70 16.89
N ALA A 140 -19.34 9.99 17.24
CA ALA A 140 -20.47 9.87 16.33
C ALA A 140 -20.38 10.85 15.15
N VAL A 141 -20.04 12.12 15.41
CA VAL A 141 -19.88 13.14 14.37
C VAL A 141 -18.72 12.79 13.43
N LEU A 142 -17.58 12.34 13.97
CA LEU A 142 -16.42 12.01 13.16
C LEU A 142 -16.61 10.69 12.39
N SER A 143 -17.45 9.77 12.87
CA SER A 143 -17.79 8.54 12.16
C SER A 143 -18.59 8.75 10.88
N ALA A 144 -19.21 9.91 10.69
CA ALA A 144 -19.90 10.24 9.43
C ALA A 144 -18.93 10.58 8.29
N PHE A 145 -17.71 10.99 8.63
CA PHE A 145 -16.67 11.42 7.68
C PHE A 145 -15.56 10.39 7.46
N LEU A 146 -15.62 9.27 8.19
CA LEU A 146 -14.64 8.20 8.14
C LEU A 146 -15.32 6.90 7.75
N ASP A 147 -14.61 6.08 6.99
CA ASP A 147 -15.05 4.71 6.75
C ASP A 147 -15.14 3.95 8.09
N ALA A 148 -16.20 3.17 8.29
CA ALA A 148 -16.53 2.58 9.59
C ALA A 148 -15.39 1.72 10.16
N LEU A 149 -14.70 0.96 9.30
CA LEU A 149 -13.56 0.12 9.69
C LEU A 149 -12.37 0.94 10.17
N THR A 150 -12.19 2.13 9.60
CA THR A 150 -11.08 3.04 9.93
C THR A 150 -11.29 3.70 11.28
N VAL A 151 -12.53 4.07 11.63
CA VAL A 151 -12.87 4.61 12.97
C VAL A 151 -12.57 3.58 14.04
N THR A 152 -13.04 2.34 13.86
CA THR A 152 -12.83 1.28 14.85
C THR A 152 -11.34 1.03 15.07
N ALA A 153 -10.54 0.96 14.00
CA ALA A 153 -9.09 0.76 14.10
C ALA A 153 -8.38 1.90 14.85
N VAL A 154 -8.76 3.16 14.59
CA VAL A 154 -8.17 4.31 15.31
C VAL A 154 -8.58 4.32 16.78
N VAL A 155 -9.84 4.05 17.10
CA VAL A 155 -10.32 3.97 18.50
C VAL A 155 -9.61 2.84 19.26
N ILE A 156 -9.44 1.67 18.65
CA ILE A 156 -8.67 0.55 19.25
C ILE A 156 -7.22 0.98 19.50
N THR A 157 -6.57 1.63 18.53
CA THR A 157 -5.18 2.12 18.68
C THR A 157 -5.05 3.09 19.86
N ILE A 158 -6.01 3.98 20.03
CA ILE A 158 -6.05 4.95 21.12
C ILE A 158 -6.29 4.26 22.47
N ALA A 159 -7.26 3.34 22.53
CA ALA A 159 -7.57 2.58 23.74
C ALA A 159 -6.36 1.76 24.21
N VAL A 160 -5.70 1.05 23.29
CA VAL A 160 -4.47 0.28 23.57
C VAL A 160 -3.33 1.22 23.98
N GLY A 161 -3.17 2.36 23.32
CA GLY A 161 -2.17 3.37 23.68
C GLY A 161 -2.35 3.91 25.10
N PHE A 162 -3.59 4.23 25.49
CA PHE A 162 -3.91 4.64 26.87
C PHE A 162 -3.74 3.51 27.89
N TYR A 163 -4.13 2.29 27.54
CA TYR A 163 -3.89 1.12 28.38
C TYR A 163 -2.39 0.91 28.62
N GLY A 164 -1.54 1.06 27.59
CA GLY A 164 -0.09 1.00 27.73
C GLY A 164 0.47 2.09 28.64
N ILE A 165 -0.02 3.34 28.55
CA ILE A 165 0.37 4.43 29.46
C ILE A 165 -0.08 4.13 30.90
N TYR A 166 -1.33 3.69 31.08
CA TYR A 166 -1.86 3.31 32.40
C TYR A 166 -1.04 2.17 33.02
N HIS A 167 -0.77 1.10 32.27
CA HIS A 167 0.03 -0.03 32.73
C HIS A 167 1.47 0.40 33.06
N LYS A 168 2.07 1.28 32.25
CA LYS A 168 3.41 1.84 32.51
C LYS A 168 3.46 2.68 33.80
N VAL A 169 2.42 3.45 34.09
CA VAL A 169 2.33 4.31 35.29
C VAL A 169 1.94 3.49 36.53
N ALA A 170 1.05 2.50 36.40
CA ALA A 170 0.62 1.63 37.49
C ALA A 170 1.69 0.59 37.88
N SER A 171 2.51 0.13 36.93
CA SER A 171 3.60 -0.82 37.18
C SER A 171 4.83 -0.17 37.86
N GLY A 172 4.92 1.16 37.91
CA GLY A 172 5.98 1.88 38.64
C GLY A 172 7.42 1.66 38.12
N LYS A 173 7.61 1.08 36.92
CA LYS A 173 8.93 0.69 36.42
C LYS A 173 9.68 1.81 35.68
N GLN A 174 10.96 1.98 36.04
CA GLN A 174 11.93 2.90 35.43
C GLN A 174 12.21 2.57 33.95
N PHE A 175 12.65 3.61 33.22
CA PHE A 175 12.76 3.73 31.75
C PHE A 175 13.77 2.81 31.01
N THR A 176 14.21 1.67 31.57
CA THR A 176 15.48 1.07 31.11
C THR A 176 15.46 -0.40 30.67
N GLU A 177 14.33 -1.10 30.58
CA GLU A 177 14.36 -2.47 30.05
C GLU A 177 13.27 -2.77 29.01
N ASP A 178 13.70 -3.41 27.92
CA ASP A 178 12.91 -3.90 26.80
C ASP A 178 11.74 -4.76 27.32
N HIS A 179 10.51 -4.33 27.05
CA HIS A 179 9.31 -5.05 27.50
C HIS A 179 8.49 -5.60 26.33
N ASN A 180 8.32 -6.92 26.38
CA ASN A 180 7.43 -7.75 25.55
C ASN A 180 5.96 -7.54 25.97
N HIS A 181 5.09 -7.16 25.03
CA HIS A 181 3.69 -6.75 25.27
C HIS A 181 2.71 -7.92 25.51
N LEU A 182 3.20 -9.14 25.72
CA LEU A 182 2.40 -10.38 25.75
C LEU A 182 2.26 -11.01 27.15
N ASP A 183 2.82 -10.41 28.20
CA ASP A 183 2.82 -11.00 29.54
C ASP A 183 1.98 -10.17 30.53
N ASP A 184 0.75 -10.63 30.78
CA ASP A 184 -0.26 -10.02 31.66
C ASP A 184 -0.01 -10.30 33.16
N ASN A 185 1.06 -11.01 33.51
CA ASN A 185 1.27 -11.54 34.85
C ASN A 185 2.04 -10.61 35.82
N GLN A 186 2.19 -9.32 35.48
CA GLN A 186 2.99 -8.36 36.27
C GLN A 186 2.20 -7.12 36.71
N VAL A 187 0.97 -7.33 37.17
CA VAL A 187 0.19 -6.33 37.91
C VAL A 187 0.24 -6.67 39.41
N ALA A 188 0.70 -5.70 40.21
CA ALA A 188 0.65 -5.72 41.68
C ALA A 188 -0.62 -5.03 42.18
#